data_AF-A0A5N6LID6-F1
#
_entry.id   AF-A0A5N6LID6-F1
#
_cell.length_a   1.000
_cell.length_b   1.000
_cell.length_c   1.000
_cell.angle_alpha   90.00
_cell.angle_beta   90.00
_cell.angle_gamma   90.00
#
_symmetry.space_group_name_H-M   'P 1'
#
loop_
_entity.id
_entity.type
_entity.pdbx_description
1 polymer ?
#
loop_
_entity_poly.entity_id
_entity_poly.type
_entity_poly.pdbx_seq_one_letter_code
_entity_poly.pdbx_strand_id
1 'polypeptide(L)'
;MIERSLTIVNCSVLIRILQRQECTIFPGFLNHKPGFRNQLLGYRNQHLTSRRYWMQMPETGVLIANAFGVIMVFISLGASVTVFPLWKSPEFLLPHRVVSFVFVNDNHFVMVELTGDYPMPTPTWYWSRFKSQDAAAWEMWYKQRLDAYTNWLESRRQPPGFVDLDKYGL
;
A
#
# COMPACT_ATOMS: atom_id res chain seq x y z
N MET A 1 -7.70 13.61 -23.57
CA MET A 1 -7.56 13.84 -22.13
C MET A 1 -8.80 13.27 -21.47
N ILE A 2 -8.73 12.05 -20.94
CA ILE A 2 -9.88 11.40 -20.29
C ILE A 2 -9.53 11.29 -18.81
N GLU A 3 -10.01 12.25 -18.02
CA GLU A 3 -10.05 12.15 -16.57
C GLU A 3 -10.95 10.97 -16.18
N ARG A 4 -10.35 9.82 -15.89
CA ARG A 4 -11.02 8.80 -15.10
C ARG A 4 -10.87 9.18 -13.64
N SER A 5 -11.76 10.06 -13.19
CA SER A 5 -11.98 10.34 -11.77
C SER A 5 -12.28 9.02 -11.05
N LEU A 6 -11.31 8.55 -10.27
CA LEU A 6 -11.36 7.28 -9.53
C LEU A 6 -11.80 7.56 -8.10
N THR A 7 -12.94 8.24 -7.91
CA THR A 7 -13.50 8.51 -6.56
C THR A 7 -13.90 7.23 -5.84
N ILE A 8 -13.81 6.10 -6.53
CA ILE A 8 -13.91 4.78 -5.97
C ILE A 8 -12.80 4.02 -6.70
N VAL A 9 -11.67 3.75 -6.03
CA VAL A 9 -10.89 2.56 -6.40
C VAL A 9 -11.85 1.40 -6.28
N ASN A 10 -12.35 1.09 -7.46
CA ASN A 10 -13.41 0.21 -7.89
C ASN A 10 -13.80 -0.85 -6.88
N CYS A 11 -15.10 -0.96 -6.60
CA CYS A 11 -15.71 -2.12 -5.97
C CYS A 11 -15.18 -3.44 -6.56
N SER A 12 -14.74 -3.48 -7.84
CA SER A 12 -14.21 -4.68 -8.48
C SER A 12 -12.93 -5.27 -7.83
N VAL A 13 -12.02 -4.45 -7.28
CA VAL A 13 -10.83 -4.96 -6.58
C VAL A 13 -11.23 -5.58 -5.25
N LEU A 14 -12.09 -4.89 -4.49
CA LEU A 14 -12.62 -5.40 -3.23
C LEU A 14 -13.47 -6.65 -3.45
N ILE A 15 -14.36 -6.64 -4.46
CA ILE A 15 -15.16 -7.78 -4.90
C ILE A 15 -14.25 -8.97 -5.22
N ARG A 16 -13.16 -8.77 -5.98
CA ARG A 16 -12.23 -9.86 -6.32
C ARG A 16 -11.44 -10.39 -5.11
N ILE A 17 -11.05 -9.53 -4.16
CA ILE A 17 -10.45 -9.93 -2.88
C ILE A 17 -11.43 -10.78 -2.07
N LEU A 18 -12.69 -10.36 -2.01
CA LEU A 18 -13.75 -11.00 -1.23
C LEU A 18 -14.32 -12.26 -1.89
N GLN A 19 -14.29 -12.36 -3.22
CA GLN A 19 -14.70 -13.53 -4.00
C GLN A 19 -13.63 -14.63 -4.03
N ARG A 20 -12.34 -14.29 -3.88
CA ARG A 20 -11.31 -15.28 -3.62
C ARG A 20 -11.42 -15.76 -2.17
N GLN A 21 -12.16 -16.86 -1.95
CA GLN A 21 -12.25 -17.58 -0.68
C GLN A 21 -10.91 -18.19 -0.20
N GLU A 22 -9.80 -17.97 -0.91
CA GLU A 22 -8.47 -18.49 -0.61
C GLU A 22 -7.53 -17.46 0.04
N CYS A 23 -8.04 -16.30 0.45
CA CYS A 23 -7.25 -15.42 1.31
C CYS A 23 -7.15 -16.07 2.70
N THR A 24 -6.16 -16.92 2.91
CA THR A 24 -5.70 -17.40 4.23
C THR A 24 -5.10 -16.24 5.03
N ILE A 25 -5.94 -15.25 5.30
CA ILE A 25 -5.67 -14.18 6.24
C ILE A 25 -5.91 -14.81 7.60
N PHE A 26 -4.87 -14.87 8.44
CA PHE A 26 -4.99 -15.33 9.82
C PHE A 26 -6.27 -14.75 10.45
N PRO A 27 -7.12 -15.55 11.12
CA PRO A 27 -8.30 -15.05 11.84
C PRO A 27 -7.94 -13.89 12.79
N GLY A 28 -6.71 -13.89 13.32
CA GLY A 28 -6.16 -12.80 14.13
C GLY A 28 -6.05 -11.44 13.41
N PHE A 29 -5.78 -11.41 12.10
CA PHE A 29 -5.64 -10.15 11.36
C PHE A 29 -6.98 -9.43 11.17
N LEU A 30 -8.05 -10.18 10.91
CA LEU A 30 -9.42 -9.66 10.82
C LEU A 30 -9.92 -9.11 12.16
N ASN A 31 -9.47 -9.71 13.27
CA ASN A 31 -9.88 -9.32 14.63
C ASN A 31 -9.05 -8.17 15.21
N HIS A 32 -7.83 -7.92 14.71
CA HIS A 32 -6.93 -6.91 15.26
C HIS A 32 -7.24 -5.48 14.79
N LYS A 33 -8.02 -5.29 13.70
CA LYS A 33 -8.31 -3.95 13.18
C LYS A 33 -9.78 -3.75 12.79
N PRO A 34 -10.49 -2.80 13.43
CA PRO A 34 -11.88 -2.53 13.14
C PRO A 34 -12.11 -2.03 11.71
N GLY A 35 -11.10 -1.42 11.06
CA GLY A 35 -11.18 -0.97 9.67
C GLY A 35 -11.50 -2.09 8.67
N PHE A 36 -10.81 -3.23 8.76
CA PHE A 36 -11.07 -4.38 7.89
C PHE A 36 -12.43 -5.01 8.13
N ARG A 37 -12.77 -5.20 9.41
CA ARG A 37 -14.06 -5.73 9.81
C ARG A 37 -15.19 -4.84 9.29
N ASN A 38 -15.05 -3.53 9.42
CA ASN A 38 -16.01 -2.58 8.90
C ASN A 38 -16.11 -2.69 7.39
N GLN A 39 -15.00 -2.69 6.65
CA GLN A 39 -15.01 -2.82 5.20
C GLN A 39 -15.72 -4.10 4.71
N LEU A 40 -15.48 -5.24 5.36
CA LEU A 40 -16.19 -6.50 5.13
C LEU A 40 -17.69 -6.39 5.41
N LEU A 41 -18.07 -5.75 6.52
CA LEU A 41 -19.47 -5.49 6.89
C LEU A 41 -20.15 -4.54 5.90
N GLY A 42 -19.45 -3.50 5.45
CA GLY A 42 -19.93 -2.55 4.44
C GLY A 42 -20.22 -3.26 3.12
N TYR A 43 -19.36 -4.19 2.69
CA TYR A 43 -19.62 -5.03 1.52
C TYR A 43 -20.86 -5.92 1.71
N ARG A 44 -20.90 -6.72 2.79
CA ARG A 44 -22.03 -7.63 3.06
C ARG A 44 -23.38 -6.92 3.10
N ASN A 45 -23.40 -5.71 3.63
CA ASN A 45 -24.61 -4.91 3.78
C ASN A 45 -24.78 -3.85 2.67
N GLN A 46 -23.97 -3.88 1.60
CA GLN A 46 -23.99 -2.93 0.48
C GLN A 46 -23.85 -1.43 0.87
N HIS A 47 -23.37 -1.15 2.07
CA HIS A 47 -23.17 0.20 2.59
C HIS A 47 -21.75 0.71 2.29
N LEU A 48 -21.28 0.68 1.04
CA LEU A 48 -19.91 1.12 0.71
C LEU A 48 -19.74 2.65 0.65
N THR A 49 -20.84 3.40 0.72
CA THR A 49 -20.84 4.87 0.57
C THR A 49 -20.40 5.61 1.84
N SER A 50 -20.55 5.03 3.02
CA SER A 50 -20.10 5.67 4.27
C SER A 50 -18.59 5.52 4.46
N ARG A 51 -17.93 6.63 4.82
CA ARG A 51 -16.47 6.71 5.02
C ARG A 51 -15.91 5.66 5.99
N ARG A 52 -16.72 5.19 6.95
CA ARG A 52 -16.35 4.11 7.89
C ARG A 52 -16.12 2.75 7.22
N TYR A 53 -16.53 2.60 5.96
CA TYR A 53 -16.43 1.38 5.17
C TYR A 53 -15.45 1.50 3.99
N TRP A 54 -14.83 2.66 3.81
CA TRP A 54 -13.83 2.87 2.77
C TRP A 54 -12.55 2.08 3.05
N MET A 55 -11.77 1.80 2.00
CA MET A 55 -10.46 1.18 2.13
C MET A 55 -9.58 2.00 3.07
N GLN A 56 -9.07 1.35 4.11
CA GLN A 56 -8.08 1.94 5.01
C GLN A 56 -6.71 1.56 4.48
N MET A 57 -5.98 2.54 3.96
CA MET A 57 -4.61 2.35 3.45
C MET A 57 -3.60 2.83 4.51
N PRO A 58 -2.45 2.14 4.66
CA PRO A 58 -1.94 1.05 3.83
C PRO A 58 -2.43 -0.36 4.21
N GLU A 59 -3.27 -0.49 5.23
CA GLU A 59 -3.70 -1.78 5.78
C GLU A 59 -4.37 -2.69 4.74
N THR A 60 -5.26 -2.15 3.91
CA THR A 60 -5.92 -2.88 2.80
C THR A 60 -4.90 -3.38 1.76
N GLY A 61 -3.73 -2.74 1.67
CA GLY A 61 -2.62 -3.17 0.82
C GLY A 61 -2.13 -4.59 1.13
N VAL A 62 -2.18 -5.03 2.39
CA VAL A 62 -1.83 -6.40 2.78
C VAL A 62 -2.77 -7.42 2.15
N LEU A 63 -4.06 -7.10 2.13
CA LEU A 63 -5.07 -7.97 1.52
C LEU A 63 -4.88 -8.06 0.01
N ILE A 64 -4.69 -6.91 -0.64
CA ILE A 64 -4.45 -6.82 -2.09
C ILE A 64 -3.20 -7.63 -2.47
N ALA A 65 -2.08 -7.40 -1.79
CA ALA A 65 -0.81 -8.03 -2.11
C ALA A 65 -0.88 -9.55 -2.02
N ASN A 66 -1.52 -10.08 -0.98
CA ASN A 66 -1.63 -11.52 -0.77
C ASN A 66 -2.71 -12.19 -1.64
N ALA A 67 -3.87 -11.54 -1.82
CA ALA A 67 -4.96 -12.09 -2.62
C ALA A 67 -4.58 -12.27 -4.10
N PHE A 68 -3.78 -11.35 -4.63
CA PHE A 68 -3.42 -11.31 -6.04
C PHE A 68 -1.98 -11.68 -6.34
N GLY A 69 -1.11 -11.81 -5.34
CA GLY A 69 0.33 -12.01 -5.54
C GLY A 69 0.94 -10.82 -6.29
N VAL A 70 0.71 -9.62 -5.78
CA VAL A 70 1.21 -8.35 -6.35
C VAL A 70 1.98 -7.57 -5.30
N ILE A 71 2.88 -6.71 -5.74
CA ILE A 71 3.49 -5.68 -4.89
C ILE A 71 2.54 -4.50 -4.87
N MET A 72 2.20 -4.00 -3.68
CA MET A 72 1.35 -2.82 -3.54
C MET A 72 2.20 -1.63 -3.08
N VAL A 73 2.11 -0.50 -3.78
CA VAL A 73 2.80 0.74 -3.40
C VAL A 73 1.77 1.81 -3.06
N PHE A 74 1.84 2.33 -1.86
CA PHE A 74 1.00 3.43 -1.40
C PHE A 74 1.84 4.71 -1.35
N ILE A 75 1.35 5.78 -1.97
CA ILE A 75 2.02 7.09 -1.96
C ILE A 75 1.05 8.11 -1.38
N SER A 76 1.51 8.91 -0.43
CA SER A 76 0.77 10.05 0.11
C SER A 76 1.72 11.15 0.56
N LEU A 77 1.20 12.35 0.81
CA LEU A 77 1.97 13.47 1.36
C LEU A 77 2.53 13.16 2.75
N GLY A 78 1.80 12.38 3.57
CA GLY A 78 2.21 12.06 4.94
C GLY A 78 3.22 10.92 5.00
N ALA A 79 2.92 9.80 4.34
CA ALA A 79 3.80 8.64 4.29
C ALA A 79 3.56 7.81 3.02
N SER A 80 4.65 7.35 2.42
CA SER A 80 4.61 6.38 1.34
C SER A 80 5.20 5.06 1.82
N VAL A 81 4.60 3.93 1.42
CA VAL A 81 4.97 2.59 1.89
C VAL A 81 4.76 1.53 0.80
N THR A 82 5.52 0.45 0.90
CA THR A 82 5.36 -0.74 0.05
C THR A 82 4.81 -1.91 0.87
N VAL A 83 3.97 -2.73 0.25
CA VAL A 83 3.47 -3.99 0.82
C VAL A 83 3.76 -5.10 -0.17
N PHE A 84 4.66 -6.00 0.20
CA PHE A 84 4.89 -7.24 -0.55
C PHE A 84 3.92 -8.34 -0.08
N PRO A 85 3.77 -9.44 -0.84
CA PRO A 85 3.12 -10.65 -0.35
C PRO A 85 3.77 -11.11 0.97
N LEU A 86 2.96 -11.55 1.94
CA LEU A 86 3.44 -11.99 3.26
C LEU A 86 4.01 -13.40 3.24
N TRP A 87 3.51 -14.26 2.36
CA TRP A 87 3.76 -15.69 2.43
C TRP A 87 4.51 -16.25 1.22
N LYS A 88 4.51 -15.53 0.10
CA LYS A 88 5.13 -15.95 -1.15
C LYS A 88 6.44 -15.23 -1.34
N SER A 89 7.47 -15.95 -1.78
CA SER A 89 8.70 -15.37 -2.30
C SER A 89 8.48 -14.69 -3.65
N PRO A 90 9.38 -13.78 -4.06
CA PRO A 90 9.43 -13.26 -5.43
C PRO A 90 9.60 -14.38 -6.47
N GLU A 91 8.88 -14.26 -7.58
CA GLU A 91 8.94 -15.20 -8.69
C GLU A 91 10.14 -14.85 -9.59
N PHE A 92 11.15 -15.72 -9.64
CA PHE A 92 12.40 -15.44 -10.37
C PHE A 92 12.23 -15.33 -11.89
N LEU A 93 11.24 -16.03 -12.46
CA LEU A 93 11.09 -16.21 -13.91
C LEU A 93 9.95 -15.38 -14.50
N LEU A 94 9.16 -14.71 -13.67
CA LEU A 94 7.99 -13.95 -14.09
C LEU A 94 8.10 -12.49 -13.64
N PRO A 95 7.66 -11.54 -14.48
CA PRO A 95 7.68 -10.14 -14.10
C PRO A 95 6.77 -9.91 -12.90
N HIS A 96 7.32 -9.29 -11.86
CA HIS A 96 6.54 -8.89 -10.70
C HIS A 96 5.53 -7.81 -11.09
N ARG A 97 4.28 -8.00 -10.67
CA ARG A 97 3.20 -7.02 -10.88
C ARG A 97 3.15 -6.05 -9.72
N VAL A 98 3.16 -4.76 -10.04
CA VAL A 98 3.03 -3.67 -9.07
C VAL A 98 1.68 -3.00 -9.26
N VAL A 99 0.97 -2.75 -8.16
CA VAL A 99 -0.23 -1.92 -8.11
C VAL A 99 0.03 -0.74 -7.20
N SER A 100 -0.06 0.46 -7.75
CA SER A 100 0.27 1.68 -7.01
C SER A 100 -0.93 2.58 -6.84
N PHE A 101 -1.11 3.11 -5.63
CA PHE A 101 -2.15 4.06 -5.29
C PHE A 101 -1.54 5.33 -4.73
N VAL A 102 -2.00 6.48 -5.24
CA VAL A 102 -1.69 7.81 -4.70
C VAL A 102 -2.91 8.32 -3.96
N PHE A 103 -2.71 8.74 -2.72
CA PHE A 103 -3.73 9.43 -1.93
C PHE A 103 -3.65 10.94 -2.12
N VAL A 104 -4.76 11.54 -2.56
CA VAL A 104 -4.88 12.97 -2.87
C VAL A 104 -6.13 13.54 -2.21
N ASN A 105 -6.10 14.85 -1.93
CA ASN A 105 -7.24 15.62 -1.38
C ASN A 105 -7.83 15.06 -0.07
N ASP A 106 -7.04 14.32 0.71
CA ASP A 106 -7.43 13.70 1.98
C ASP A 106 -8.68 12.80 1.94
N ASN A 107 -9.10 12.38 0.75
CA ASN A 107 -10.30 11.56 0.58
C ASN A 107 -10.29 10.66 -0.67
N HIS A 108 -9.26 10.71 -1.51
CA HIS A 108 -9.30 10.09 -2.83
C HIS A 108 -8.06 9.27 -3.12
N PHE A 109 -8.23 8.11 -3.77
CA PHE A 109 -7.14 7.25 -4.21
C PHE A 109 -7.14 7.16 -5.74
N VAL A 110 -6.01 7.47 -6.35
CA VAL A 110 -5.80 7.31 -7.79
C VAL A 110 -4.86 6.12 -8.02
N MET A 111 -5.24 5.21 -8.92
CA MET A 111 -4.31 4.19 -9.38
C MET A 111 -3.34 4.82 -10.37
N VAL A 112 -2.04 4.63 -10.15
CA VAL A 112 -0.98 5.14 -11.03
C VAL A 112 -0.07 4.01 -11.47
N GLU A 113 0.55 4.18 -12.62
CA GLU A 113 1.63 3.32 -13.09
C GLU A 113 2.96 3.95 -12.69
N LEU A 114 3.82 3.17 -12.02
CA LEU A 114 5.18 3.58 -11.69
C LEU A 114 6.14 2.90 -12.66
N THR A 115 6.86 3.69 -13.44
CA THR A 115 7.76 3.22 -14.49
C THR A 115 9.23 3.35 -14.09
N GLY A 116 10.09 2.50 -14.66
CA GLY A 116 11.54 2.53 -14.43
C GLY A 116 11.96 2.09 -13.02
N ASP A 117 13.16 2.52 -12.62
CA ASP A 117 13.77 2.20 -11.32
C ASP A 117 13.47 3.27 -10.27
N TYR A 118 12.19 3.61 -10.12
CA TYR A 118 11.76 4.59 -9.13
C TYR A 118 12.20 4.19 -7.71
N PRO A 119 12.52 5.17 -6.84
CA PRO A 119 12.77 4.91 -5.43
C PRO A 119 11.53 4.27 -4.78
N MET A 120 11.66 3.03 -4.32
CA MET A 120 10.55 2.26 -3.78
C MET A 120 10.37 2.59 -2.30
N PRO A 121 9.19 3.03 -1.86
CA PRO A 121 8.97 3.31 -0.45
C PRO A 121 9.24 2.11 0.45
N THR A 122 9.65 2.35 1.69
CA THR A 122 10.01 1.29 2.62
C THR A 122 8.82 0.35 2.92
N PRO A 123 9.09 -0.92 3.26
CA PRO A 123 8.02 -1.85 3.55
C PRO A 123 7.22 -1.41 4.78
N THR A 124 5.90 -1.63 4.76
CA THR A 124 5.07 -1.34 5.93
C THR A 124 5.56 -2.11 7.15
N TRP A 125 5.40 -1.52 8.33
CA TRP A 125 5.70 -2.20 9.59
C TRP A 125 4.98 -3.55 9.71
N TYR A 126 3.75 -3.63 9.20
CA TYR A 126 2.95 -4.85 9.15
C TYR A 126 3.67 -5.95 8.40
N TRP A 127 4.09 -5.66 7.17
CA TRP A 127 4.81 -6.63 6.38
C TRP A 127 6.13 -7.05 7.06
N SER A 128 6.90 -6.09 7.55
CA SER A 128 8.16 -6.37 8.25
C SER A 128 7.98 -7.25 9.48
N ARG A 129 6.85 -7.14 10.19
CA ARG A 129 6.54 -7.90 11.41
C ARG A 129 6.02 -9.31 11.16
N PHE A 130 5.28 -9.52 10.07
CA PHE A 130 4.48 -10.74 9.84
C PHE A 130 4.90 -11.56 8.61
N LYS A 131 5.86 -11.09 7.80
CA LYS A 131 6.35 -11.84 6.64
C LYS A 131 6.89 -13.23 7.03
N SER A 132 6.66 -14.21 6.15
CA SER A 132 7.30 -15.52 6.24
C SER A 132 8.80 -15.42 5.93
N GLN A 133 9.54 -16.48 6.27
CA GLN A 133 10.94 -16.60 5.92
C GLN A 133 11.15 -16.53 4.39
N ASP A 134 10.28 -17.17 3.61
CA ASP A 134 10.35 -17.14 2.15
C ASP A 134 10.07 -15.74 1.57
N ALA A 135 9.10 -15.03 2.16
CA ALA A 135 8.78 -13.66 1.75
C ALA A 135 9.89 -12.66 2.09
N ALA A 136 10.80 -12.97 3.03
CA ALA A 136 11.94 -12.09 3.32
C ALA A 136 12.82 -11.83 2.09
N ALA A 137 12.81 -12.71 1.09
CA ALA A 137 13.54 -12.50 -0.16
C ALA A 137 13.09 -11.25 -0.95
N TRP A 138 11.87 -10.74 -0.75
CA TRP A 138 11.43 -9.48 -1.38
C TRP A 138 12.32 -8.28 -1.01
N GLU A 139 12.81 -8.21 0.23
CA GLU A 139 13.72 -7.15 0.69
C GLU A 139 15.03 -7.16 -0.10
N MET A 140 15.57 -8.35 -0.36
CA MET A 140 16.80 -8.50 -1.14
C MET A 140 16.58 -8.11 -2.61
N TRP A 141 15.48 -8.57 -3.20
CA TRP A 141 15.15 -8.31 -4.60
C TRP A 141 14.99 -6.82 -4.93
N TYR A 142 14.35 -6.07 -4.03
CA TYR A 142 14.10 -4.64 -4.22
C TYR A 142 15.07 -3.74 -3.47
N LYS A 143 16.15 -4.30 -2.93
CA LYS A 143 17.10 -3.60 -2.05
C LYS A 143 17.57 -2.27 -2.64
N GLN A 144 18.02 -2.27 -3.90
CA GLN A 144 18.52 -1.04 -4.53
C GLN A 144 17.46 0.08 -4.55
N ARG A 145 16.20 -0.25 -4.84
CA ARG A 145 15.11 0.75 -4.90
C ARG A 145 14.67 1.19 -3.50
N LEU A 146 14.69 0.29 -2.52
CA LEU A 146 14.41 0.59 -1.11
C LEU A 146 15.50 1.48 -0.50
N ASP A 147 16.76 1.19 -0.78
CA ASP A 147 17.91 1.98 -0.36
C ASP A 147 17.87 3.37 -1.03
N ALA A 148 17.54 3.45 -2.33
CA ALA A 148 17.38 4.73 -3.03
C ALA A 148 16.32 5.63 -2.39
N TYR A 149 15.19 5.07 -1.95
CA TYR A 149 14.15 5.83 -1.25
C TYR A 149 14.59 6.26 0.15
N THR A 150 15.28 5.37 0.89
CA THR A 150 15.81 5.69 2.22
C THR A 150 16.83 6.82 2.14
N ASN A 151 17.77 6.74 1.20
CA ASN A 151 18.76 7.80 0.95
C ASN A 151 18.08 9.11 0.53
N TRP A 152 17.04 9.05 -0.29
CA TRP A 152 16.27 10.24 -0.67
C TRP A 152 15.60 10.89 0.54
N LEU A 153 14.97 10.11 1.43
CA LEU A 153 14.39 10.62 2.67
C LEU A 153 15.45 11.25 3.58
N GLU A 154 16.60 10.62 3.71
CA GLU A 154 17.71 11.15 4.52
C GLU A 154 18.27 12.45 3.94
N SER A 155 18.40 12.56 2.63
CA SER A 155 18.83 13.81 1.97
C SER A 155 17.84 14.97 2.15
N ARG A 156 16.57 14.66 2.42
CA ARG A 156 15.49 15.63 2.65
C ARG A 156 15.25 15.91 4.14
N ARG A 157 15.84 15.12 5.03
CA ARG A 157 15.75 15.37 6.48
C ARG A 157 16.48 16.67 6.77
N GLN A 158 15.73 17.62 7.29
CA GLN A 158 16.33 18.84 7.77
C GLN A 158 17.12 18.55 9.06
N PRO A 159 18.32 19.12 9.21
CA PRO A 159 19.13 18.91 10.40
C PRO A 159 18.38 19.42 11.64
N PRO A 160 18.69 18.86 12.83
CA PRO A 160 18.14 19.37 14.08
C PRO A 160 18.37 20.89 14.18
N GLY A 161 17.31 21.67 14.36
CA GLY A 161 17.39 23.15 14.46
C GLY A 161 17.26 23.90 13.13
N PHE A 162 17.00 23.24 12.00
CA PHE A 162 16.69 23.93 10.76
C PHE A 162 15.37 24.73 10.89
N VAL A 163 15.45 26.02 10.57
CA VAL A 163 14.29 26.90 10.44
C VAL A 163 14.09 27.18 8.97
N ASP A 164 12.98 26.72 8.43
CA ASP A 164 12.55 27.04 7.07
C ASP A 164 12.13 28.52 7.01
N LEU A 165 13.01 29.39 6.52
CA LEU A 165 12.77 30.83 6.39
C LEU A 165 11.75 31.14 5.27
N ASP A 166 11.63 30.26 4.26
CA ASP A 166 10.65 30.40 3.18
C ASP A 166 9.21 30.25 3.71
N LYS A 167 9.02 29.49 4.80
CA LYS A 167 7.76 29.41 5.54
C LYS A 167 7.34 30.74 6.17
N TYR A 168 8.27 31.67 6.37
CA TYR A 168 8.03 32.99 6.97
C TYR A 168 8.06 34.14 5.95
N GLY A 169 8.28 33.85 4.66
CA GLY A 169 8.25 34.87 3.60
C GLY A 169 9.35 35.94 3.72
N LEU A 170 10.52 35.56 4.24
CA LEU A 170 11.72 36.41 4.36
C LEU A 170 12.71 36.17 3.22
#